data_AF-A0A954S9K6-F1
#
_entry.id   AF-A0A954S9K6-F1
#
_cell.length_a   1.000
_cell.length_b   1.000
_cell.length_c   1.000
_cell.angle_alpha   90.00
_cell.angle_beta   90.00
_cell.angle_gamma   90.00
#
_symmetry.space_group_name_H-M   'P 1'
#
loop_
_entity.id
_entity.type
_entity.pdbx_description
1 polymer ?
#
loop_
_entity_poly.entity_id
_entity_poly.type
_entity_poly.pdbx_seq_one_letter_code
_entity_poly.pdbx_strand_id
1 'polypeptide(L)'
;MSFTDRLTEYVRACFTGIWIESHEHQDALVEIAQLCHREDWRLATWDVEQGLLVGGTEIDNQGNDPLAAIRSLNSLATPDGTAILVLQNFHRFLQSAEIVQAVARQVINGKQNRTILVVLAPVVQLPIELEKLFVVIEHELPDREQLSEIARGIATEDAELPHGTELETVLDAAAGLTRMEAENAFSLSLVRHGRVTAEAVWELKTQTLKKSGALELHRGREDFSSLGGLAALKAFCKR
;
A
#
# COMPACT_ATOMS: atom_id res chain seq x y z
N MET A 1 0.18 8.83 13.22
CA MET A 1 1.58 8.36 13.36
C MET A 1 1.88 7.68 12.05
N SER A 2 2.87 8.15 11.29
CA SER A 2 3.04 7.70 9.91
C SER A 2 3.45 6.24 9.83
N PHE A 3 3.26 5.62 8.67
CA PHE A 3 3.77 4.27 8.38
C PHE A 3 5.25 4.11 8.74
N THR A 4 6.10 5.06 8.32
CA THR A 4 7.56 4.99 8.58
C THR A 4 7.90 5.11 10.06
N ASP A 5 7.17 5.92 10.83
CA ASP A 5 7.37 6.04 12.28
C ASP A 5 7.10 4.70 12.97
N ARG A 6 5.97 4.05 12.64
CA ARG A 6 5.61 2.74 13.23
C ARG A 6 6.62 1.68 12.86
N LEU A 7 7.02 1.61 11.59
CA LEU A 7 8.03 0.67 11.14
C LEU A 7 9.36 0.87 11.89
N THR A 8 9.76 2.14 12.09
CA THR A 8 10.97 2.49 12.84
C THR A 8 10.91 1.99 14.28
N GLU A 9 9.79 2.19 14.98
CA GLU A 9 9.63 1.72 16.36
C GLU A 9 9.75 0.20 16.47
N TYR A 10 9.05 -0.54 15.61
CA TYR A 10 9.11 -2.01 15.62
C TYR A 10 10.50 -2.54 15.28
N VAL A 11 11.17 -1.95 14.29
CA VAL A 11 12.55 -2.32 13.93
C VAL A 11 13.50 -2.06 15.09
N ARG A 12 13.44 -0.87 15.71
CA ARG A 12 14.31 -0.52 16.86
C ARG A 12 14.02 -1.38 18.10
N ALA A 13 12.78 -1.76 18.32
CA ALA A 13 12.37 -2.73 19.33
C ALA A 13 12.69 -4.19 18.95
N CYS A 14 13.38 -4.41 17.83
CA CYS A 14 13.82 -5.70 17.32
C CYS A 14 12.65 -6.66 17.08
N PHE A 15 11.51 -6.19 16.59
CA PHE A 15 10.47 -7.06 16.04
C PHE A 15 10.95 -7.57 14.68
N THR A 16 11.16 -8.87 14.60
CA THR A 16 11.89 -9.51 13.50
C THR A 16 10.97 -10.20 12.49
N GLY A 17 9.67 -10.27 12.79
CA GLY A 17 8.60 -10.63 11.87
C GLY A 17 7.62 -9.48 11.77
N ILE A 18 7.55 -8.84 10.61
CA ILE A 18 6.65 -7.71 10.35
C ILE A 18 5.85 -8.02 9.09
N TRP A 19 4.55 -7.83 9.15
CA TRP A 19 3.65 -7.88 8.01
C TRP A 19 3.23 -6.47 7.66
N ILE A 20 3.38 -6.08 6.40
CA ILE A 20 2.91 -4.82 5.87
C ILE A 20 1.75 -5.12 4.95
N GLU A 21 0.55 -4.68 5.36
CA GLU A 21 -0.64 -4.73 4.52
C GLU A 21 -0.68 -3.47 3.66
N SER A 22 -0.53 -3.63 2.34
CA SER A 22 -0.51 -2.51 1.38
C SER A 22 -1.06 -2.92 0.03
N HIS A 23 -1.91 -2.07 -0.55
CA HIS A 23 -2.28 -2.16 -1.97
C HIS A 23 -1.29 -1.42 -2.89
N GLU A 24 -0.32 -0.72 -2.32
CA GLU A 24 0.62 0.20 -2.99
C GLU A 24 2.06 -0.24 -2.74
N HIS A 25 2.40 -1.44 -3.21
CA HIS A 25 3.71 -2.04 -2.94
C HIS A 25 4.88 -1.14 -3.37
N GLN A 26 4.75 -0.42 -4.50
CA GLN A 26 5.81 0.45 -4.99
C GLN A 26 6.07 1.62 -4.04
N ASP A 27 5.03 2.33 -3.60
CA ASP A 27 5.13 3.40 -2.60
C ASP A 27 5.69 2.88 -1.28
N ALA A 28 5.16 1.77 -0.77
CA ALA A 28 5.65 1.15 0.46
C ALA A 28 7.14 0.80 0.36
N LEU A 29 7.61 0.24 -0.76
CA LEU A 29 9.02 -0.09 -0.97
C LEU A 29 9.90 1.16 -1.03
N VAL A 30 9.44 2.24 -1.68
CA VAL A 30 10.16 3.52 -1.74
C VAL A 30 10.31 4.10 -0.33
N GLU A 31 9.24 4.12 0.45
CA GLU A 31 9.27 4.60 1.84
C GLU A 31 10.19 3.75 2.72
N ILE A 32 10.14 2.42 2.59
CA ILE A 32 11.05 1.50 3.30
C ILE A 32 12.50 1.75 2.89
N ALA A 33 12.78 1.94 1.60
CA ALA A 33 14.13 2.20 1.11
C ALA A 33 14.70 3.52 1.63
N GLN A 34 13.88 4.60 1.62
CA GLN A 34 14.26 5.89 2.19
C GLN A 34 14.51 5.78 3.70
N LEU A 35 13.67 5.05 4.42
CA LEU A 35 13.85 4.79 5.84
C LEU A 35 15.15 4.04 6.12
N CYS A 36 15.40 2.95 5.37
CA CYS A 36 16.63 2.16 5.52
C CYS A 36 17.88 3.01 5.24
N HIS A 37 17.83 3.87 4.23
CA HIS A 37 18.94 4.79 3.93
C HIS A 37 19.18 5.79 5.08
N ARG A 38 18.11 6.36 5.64
CA ARG A 38 18.19 7.33 6.75
C ARG A 38 18.75 6.71 8.04
N GLU A 39 18.40 5.46 8.31
CA GLU A 39 18.78 4.75 9.53
C GLU A 39 20.05 3.88 9.38
N ASP A 40 20.70 3.91 8.20
CA ASP A 40 21.84 3.06 7.83
C ASP A 40 21.54 1.55 7.99
N TRP A 41 20.33 1.14 7.61
CA TRP A 41 19.91 -0.26 7.58
C TRP A 41 20.13 -0.87 6.21
N ARG A 42 20.57 -2.12 6.19
CA ARG A 42 20.75 -2.86 4.95
C ARG A 42 19.41 -3.38 4.44
N LEU A 43 19.00 -2.93 3.26
CA LEU A 43 17.76 -3.38 2.62
C LEU A 43 18.03 -4.43 1.54
N ALA A 44 17.26 -5.51 1.60
CA ALA A 44 17.07 -6.46 0.54
C ALA A 44 15.58 -6.60 0.21
N THR A 45 15.27 -6.83 -1.05
CA THR A 45 13.91 -7.11 -1.53
C THR A 45 13.89 -8.41 -2.30
N TRP A 46 12.74 -9.07 -2.28
CA TRP A 46 12.54 -10.29 -3.04
C TRP A 46 11.13 -10.34 -3.61
N ASP A 47 11.03 -10.74 -4.87
CA ASP A 47 9.81 -11.25 -5.47
C ASP A 47 10.13 -12.45 -6.37
N VAL A 48 9.09 -13.19 -6.75
CA VAL A 48 9.25 -14.45 -7.50
C VAL A 48 9.76 -14.25 -8.93
N GLU A 49 9.62 -13.05 -9.50
CA GLU A 49 10.00 -12.75 -10.87
C GLU A 49 11.44 -12.23 -10.95
N GLN A 50 11.80 -11.27 -10.11
CA GLN A 50 13.12 -10.61 -10.08
C GLN A 50 14.12 -11.32 -9.16
N GLY A 51 13.65 -12.18 -8.27
CA GLY A 51 14.48 -12.84 -7.28
C GLY A 51 14.99 -11.88 -6.21
N LEU A 52 16.19 -12.16 -5.67
CA LEU A 52 16.76 -11.41 -4.56
C LEU A 52 17.57 -10.19 -5.05
N LEU A 53 17.15 -9.00 -4.62
CA LEU A 53 17.85 -7.75 -4.83
C LEU A 53 18.41 -7.21 -3.51
N VAL A 54 19.64 -6.70 -3.51
CA VAL A 54 20.23 -6.02 -2.35
C VAL A 54 20.76 -4.67 -2.78
N GLY A 55 20.28 -3.60 -2.13
CA GLY A 55 20.58 -2.24 -2.57
C GLY A 55 20.24 -1.98 -4.04
N GLY A 56 19.22 -2.67 -4.57
CA GLY A 56 18.79 -2.58 -5.98
C GLY A 56 19.65 -3.36 -6.98
N THR A 57 20.60 -4.18 -6.53
CA THR A 57 21.41 -5.04 -7.41
C THR A 57 21.03 -6.51 -7.24
N GLU A 58 20.85 -7.24 -8.34
CA GLU A 58 20.60 -8.68 -8.35
C GLU A 58 21.79 -9.45 -7.76
N ILE A 59 21.49 -10.36 -6.83
CA ILE A 59 22.48 -11.30 -6.32
C ILE A 59 22.11 -12.72 -6.76
N ASP A 60 22.64 -13.11 -7.92
CA ASP A 60 22.72 -14.48 -8.44
C ASP A 60 21.39 -15.11 -8.95
N ASN A 61 21.48 -15.88 -10.04
CA ASN A 61 20.36 -16.45 -10.81
C ASN A 61 19.56 -17.55 -10.08
N GLN A 62 19.92 -17.90 -8.85
CA GLN A 62 19.16 -18.80 -7.98
C GLN A 62 18.21 -18.07 -7.03
N GLY A 63 18.13 -16.74 -7.16
CA GLY A 63 17.32 -15.87 -6.33
C GLY A 63 15.81 -16.11 -6.38
N ASN A 64 15.27 -16.92 -7.29
CA ASN A 64 13.81 -17.11 -7.45
C ASN A 64 13.21 -18.17 -6.52
N ASP A 65 14.03 -18.92 -5.78
CA ASP A 65 13.53 -19.89 -4.79
C ASP A 65 13.14 -19.19 -3.47
N PRO A 66 11.88 -19.33 -3.01
CA PRO A 66 11.42 -18.72 -1.76
C PRO A 66 12.22 -19.14 -0.52
N LEU A 67 12.68 -20.39 -0.46
CA LEU A 67 13.48 -20.87 0.67
C LEU A 67 14.89 -20.27 0.67
N ALA A 68 15.52 -20.16 -0.50
CA ALA A 68 16.80 -19.48 -0.67
C ALA A 68 16.69 -18.00 -0.24
N ALA A 69 15.60 -17.32 -0.62
CA ALA A 69 15.34 -15.93 -0.22
C ALA A 69 15.26 -15.76 1.30
N ILE A 70 14.53 -16.61 2.02
CA ILE A 70 14.47 -16.54 3.49
C ILE A 70 15.87 -16.76 4.11
N ARG A 71 16.65 -17.69 3.55
CA ARG A 71 17.97 -18.05 4.09
C ARG A 71 19.03 -16.97 3.81
N SER A 72 18.89 -16.22 2.73
CA SER A 72 19.81 -15.14 2.36
C SER A 72 19.86 -14.03 3.41
N LEU A 73 18.79 -13.83 4.20
CA LEU A 73 18.76 -12.83 5.25
C LEU A 73 19.89 -13.00 6.28
N ASN A 74 20.37 -14.22 6.50
CA ASN A 74 21.49 -14.47 7.42
C ASN A 74 22.84 -13.98 6.88
N SER A 75 23.03 -13.90 5.56
CA SER A 75 24.26 -13.35 4.96
C SER A 75 24.26 -11.83 4.91
N LEU A 76 23.09 -11.20 5.12
CA LEU A 76 22.95 -9.74 5.22
C LEU A 76 23.28 -9.20 6.61
N ALA A 77 23.27 -10.06 7.62
CA ALA A 77 23.56 -9.68 9.01
C ALA A 77 24.97 -9.11 9.15
N THR A 78 25.09 -8.00 9.88
CA THR A 78 26.37 -7.44 10.31
C THR A 78 26.40 -7.37 11.85
N PRO A 79 27.58 -7.45 12.49
CA PRO A 79 27.66 -7.50 13.96
C PRO A 79 26.97 -6.33 14.68
N ASP A 80 27.01 -5.14 14.07
CA ASP A 80 26.49 -3.90 14.66
C ASP A 80 25.34 -3.26 13.85
N GLY A 81 24.93 -3.86 12.73
CA GLY A 81 23.93 -3.29 11.83
C GLY A 81 22.58 -4.03 11.86
N THR A 82 21.57 -3.39 11.28
CA THR A 82 20.24 -3.99 11.07
C THR A 82 20.07 -4.32 9.60
N ALA A 83 19.56 -5.51 9.31
CA ALA A 83 19.23 -5.91 7.95
C ALA A 83 17.73 -6.21 7.82
N ILE A 84 17.11 -5.68 6.78
CA ILE A 84 15.69 -5.86 6.48
C ILE A 84 15.57 -6.58 5.14
N LEU A 85 14.81 -7.69 5.11
CA LEU A 85 14.41 -8.37 3.88
C LEU A 85 12.90 -8.20 3.68
N VAL A 86 12.52 -7.53 2.60
CA VAL A 86 11.12 -7.35 2.20
C VAL A 86 10.75 -8.40 1.16
N LEU A 87 9.85 -9.30 1.53
CA LEU A 87 9.31 -10.35 0.68
C LEU A 87 7.95 -9.91 0.11
N GLN A 88 7.92 -9.57 -1.18
CA GLN A 88 6.71 -9.12 -1.87
C GLN A 88 5.79 -10.29 -2.19
N ASN A 89 4.49 -10.14 -1.92
CA ASN A 89 3.45 -11.14 -2.17
C ASN A 89 3.75 -12.52 -1.57
N PHE A 90 4.55 -12.57 -0.49
CA PHE A 90 5.04 -13.84 0.05
C PHE A 90 3.94 -14.70 0.69
N HIS A 91 2.79 -14.10 1.01
CA HIS A 91 1.59 -14.79 1.49
C HIS A 91 1.17 -15.98 0.59
N ARG A 92 1.47 -15.91 -0.72
CA ARG A 92 1.19 -16.98 -1.68
C ARG A 92 2.00 -18.27 -1.42
N PHE A 93 3.14 -18.17 -0.74
CA PHE A 93 4.03 -19.30 -0.45
C PHE A 93 3.84 -19.88 0.95
N LEU A 94 3.07 -19.21 1.83
CA LEU A 94 2.83 -19.63 3.21
C LEU A 94 1.88 -20.83 3.36
N GLN A 95 1.50 -21.47 2.25
CA GLN A 95 0.81 -22.78 2.26
C GLN A 95 1.79 -23.96 2.38
N SER A 96 3.09 -23.73 2.13
CA SER A 96 4.13 -24.77 2.25
C SER A 96 4.64 -24.87 3.68
N ALA A 97 4.54 -26.07 4.27
CA ALA A 97 5.04 -26.34 5.62
C ALA A 97 6.55 -26.04 5.77
N GLU A 98 7.35 -26.32 4.73
CA GLU A 98 8.78 -26.04 4.74
C GLU A 98 9.07 -24.53 4.79
N ILE A 99 8.28 -23.74 4.07
CA ILE A 99 8.40 -22.28 4.02
C ILE A 99 7.97 -21.68 5.35
N VAL A 100 6.82 -22.11 5.89
CA VAL A 100 6.33 -21.67 7.21
C VAL A 100 7.38 -21.96 8.30
N GLN A 101 7.95 -23.16 8.31
CA GLN A 101 8.99 -23.54 9.26
C GLN A 101 10.27 -22.71 9.10
N ALA A 102 10.66 -22.40 7.85
CA ALA A 102 11.82 -21.55 7.57
C ALA A 102 11.60 -20.11 8.03
N VAL A 103 10.43 -19.53 7.75
CA VAL A 103 10.04 -18.18 8.22
C VAL A 103 10.04 -18.12 9.74
N ALA A 104 9.40 -19.07 10.43
CA ALA A 104 9.35 -19.10 11.90
C ALA A 104 10.76 -19.12 12.50
N ARG A 105 11.64 -20.00 11.97
CA ARG A 105 13.04 -20.08 12.40
C ARG A 105 13.78 -18.77 12.14
N GLN A 106 13.57 -18.15 10.98
CA GLN A 106 14.25 -16.91 10.62
C GLN A 106 13.83 -15.74 11.52
N VAL A 107 12.54 -15.61 11.83
CA VAL A 107 12.04 -14.58 12.75
C VAL A 107 12.64 -14.76 14.15
N ILE A 108 12.72 -15.99 14.66
CA ILE A 108 13.32 -16.28 15.96
C ILE A 108 14.82 -15.94 15.97
N ASN A 109 15.57 -16.41 14.96
CA ASN A 109 17.02 -16.14 14.86
C ASN A 109 17.32 -14.65 14.66
N GLY A 110 16.43 -13.93 13.97
CA GLY A 110 16.57 -12.50 13.71
C GLY A 110 16.70 -11.66 14.98
N LYS A 111 16.17 -12.13 16.11
CA LYS A 111 16.32 -11.45 17.41
C LYS A 111 17.77 -11.35 17.87
N GLN A 112 18.59 -12.34 17.54
CA GLN A 112 20.01 -12.38 17.89
C GLN A 112 20.86 -11.60 16.89
N ASN A 113 20.52 -11.70 15.60
CA ASN A 113 21.34 -11.16 14.51
C ASN A 113 20.86 -9.80 13.98
N ARG A 114 19.83 -9.21 14.62
CA ARG A 114 19.13 -7.99 14.17
C ARG A 114 18.73 -8.03 12.69
N THR A 115 18.21 -9.19 12.28
CA THR A 115 17.68 -9.38 10.93
C THR A 115 16.16 -9.44 10.98
N ILE A 116 15.52 -8.67 10.11
CA ILE A 116 14.09 -8.41 10.14
C ILE A 116 13.50 -8.90 8.84
N LEU A 117 12.53 -9.80 8.96
CA LEU A 117 11.77 -10.33 7.86
C LEU A 117 10.46 -9.54 7.74
N VAL A 118 10.27 -8.91 6.60
CA VAL A 118 9.08 -8.13 6.27
C VAL A 118 8.32 -8.85 5.16
N VAL A 119 7.04 -9.14 5.37
CA VAL A 119 6.14 -9.60 4.30
C VAL A 119 5.32 -8.40 3.84
N LEU A 120 5.38 -8.07 2.55
CA LEU A 120 4.58 -7.01 1.93
C LEU A 120 3.49 -7.62 1.06
N ALA A 121 2.23 -7.41 1.41
CA ALA A 121 1.10 -8.04 0.74
C ALA A 121 -0.18 -7.19 0.82
N PRO A 122 -1.12 -7.32 -0.14
CA PRO A 122 -2.40 -6.61 -0.10
C PRO A 122 -3.43 -7.21 0.84
N VAL A 123 -3.08 -8.29 1.55
CA VAL A 123 -3.96 -9.02 2.47
C VAL A 123 -3.12 -9.54 3.63
N VAL A 124 -3.73 -9.73 4.79
CA VAL A 124 -3.12 -10.45 5.92
C VAL A 124 -3.58 -11.90 5.93
N GLN A 125 -2.69 -12.82 5.54
CA GLN A 125 -2.95 -14.27 5.52
C GLN A 125 -1.81 -15.02 6.21
N LEU A 126 -1.80 -14.97 7.54
CA LEU A 126 -0.81 -15.65 8.38
C LEU A 126 -1.29 -17.05 8.79
N PRO A 127 -0.49 -18.10 8.59
CA PRO A 127 -0.69 -19.40 9.24
C PRO A 127 -0.61 -19.28 10.76
N ILE A 128 -1.30 -20.18 11.48
CA ILE A 128 -1.43 -20.15 12.94
C ILE A 128 -0.08 -20.20 13.66
N GLU A 129 0.92 -20.85 13.05
CA GLU A 129 2.29 -20.95 13.55
C GLU A 129 3.03 -19.60 13.55
N LEU A 130 2.63 -18.67 12.69
CA LEU A 130 3.28 -17.36 12.51
C LEU A 130 2.51 -16.21 13.16
N GLU A 131 1.23 -16.38 13.51
CA GLU A 131 0.37 -15.32 14.06
C GLU A 131 0.98 -14.59 15.27
N LYS A 132 1.63 -15.32 16.18
CA LYS A 132 2.26 -14.74 17.39
C LYS A 132 3.68 -14.22 17.16
N LEU A 133 4.26 -14.51 16.00
CA LEU A 133 5.61 -14.10 15.63
C LEU A 133 5.63 -12.79 14.82
N PHE A 134 4.50 -12.42 14.23
CA PHE A 134 4.37 -11.24 13.38
C PHE A 134 3.58 -10.12 14.06
N VAL A 135 4.04 -8.89 13.83
CA VAL A 135 3.22 -7.69 14.00
C VAL A 135 2.71 -7.22 12.65
N VAL A 136 1.52 -6.64 12.61
CA VAL A 136 0.90 -6.14 11.38
C VAL A 136 0.92 -4.62 11.37
N ILE A 137 1.32 -4.05 10.23
CA ILE A 137 1.43 -2.62 9.94
C ILE A 137 0.61 -2.37 8.66
N GLU A 138 -0.50 -1.65 8.76
CA GLU A 138 -1.24 -1.14 7.61
C GLU A 138 -0.49 0.04 6.95
N HIS A 139 -0.24 -0.02 5.65
CA HIS A 139 0.30 1.10 4.87
C HIS A 139 -0.84 2.02 4.43
N GLU A 140 -0.69 3.31 4.69
CA GLU A 140 -1.72 4.31 4.49
C GLU A 140 -1.84 4.65 2.99
N LEU A 141 -3.07 4.81 2.49
CA LEU A 141 -3.33 5.34 1.15
C LEU A 141 -2.87 6.80 1.04
N PRO A 142 -2.72 7.35 -0.18
CA PRO A 142 -2.22 8.70 -0.37
C PRO A 142 -3.13 9.73 0.32
N ASP A 143 -2.50 10.64 1.06
CA ASP A 143 -3.19 11.74 1.70
C ASP A 143 -3.60 12.83 0.70
N ARG A 144 -4.28 13.87 1.19
CA ARG A 144 -4.76 14.97 0.34
C ARG A 144 -3.62 15.70 -0.38
N GLU A 145 -2.49 15.90 0.27
CA GLU A 145 -1.34 16.62 -0.29
C GLU A 145 -0.72 15.78 -1.40
N GLN A 146 -0.50 14.49 -1.15
CA GLN A 146 -0.01 13.52 -2.12
C GLN A 146 -0.97 13.39 -3.32
N LEU A 147 -2.28 13.35 -3.11
CA LEU A 147 -3.28 13.36 -4.20
C LEU A 147 -3.20 14.64 -5.04
N SER A 148 -2.96 15.80 -4.41
CA SER A 148 -2.73 17.05 -5.13
C SER A 148 -1.44 17.00 -5.95
N GLU A 149 -0.36 16.41 -5.43
CA GLU A 149 0.88 16.23 -6.17
C GLU A 149 0.70 15.29 -7.37
N ILE A 150 -0.02 14.18 -7.17
CA ILE A 150 -0.40 13.25 -8.25
C ILE A 150 -1.18 14.00 -9.34
N ALA A 151 -2.20 14.77 -8.95
CA ALA A 151 -3.02 15.52 -9.89
C ALA A 151 -2.18 16.53 -10.71
N ARG A 152 -1.25 17.24 -10.06
CA ARG A 152 -0.31 18.17 -10.73
C ARG A 152 0.72 17.47 -11.60
N GLY A 153 1.14 16.26 -11.24
CA GLY A 153 2.04 15.44 -12.06
C GLY A 153 1.39 14.96 -13.36
N ILE A 154 0.07 14.74 -13.33
CA ILE A 154 -0.71 14.28 -14.48
C ILE A 154 -1.23 15.44 -15.35
N ALA A 155 -1.72 16.51 -14.74
CA ALA A 155 -2.20 17.71 -15.43
C ALA A 155 -1.06 18.72 -15.60
N THR A 156 -0.35 18.61 -16.72
CA THR A 156 0.85 19.40 -16.98
C THR A 156 0.57 20.79 -17.55
N GLU A 157 -0.62 21.01 -18.13
CA GLU A 157 -1.03 22.31 -18.65
C GLU A 157 -1.91 23.07 -17.63
N ASP A 158 -1.77 24.40 -17.56
CA ASP A 158 -2.51 25.24 -16.61
C ASP A 158 -4.05 25.13 -16.74
N ALA A 159 -4.56 24.78 -17.92
CA ALA A 159 -5.99 24.63 -18.18
C ALA A 159 -6.55 23.25 -17.78
N GLU A 160 -5.68 22.28 -17.54
CA GLU A 160 -6.05 20.88 -17.28
C GLU A 160 -6.43 20.65 -15.82
N LEU A 161 -5.82 21.39 -14.89
CA LEU A 161 -6.08 21.25 -13.45
C LEU A 161 -7.01 22.36 -12.95
N PRO A 162 -8.14 22.03 -12.31
CA PRO A 162 -8.99 23.04 -11.69
C PRO A 162 -8.28 23.73 -10.50
N HIS A 163 -8.81 24.88 -10.08
CA HIS A 163 -8.29 25.66 -8.97
C HIS A 163 -9.35 25.95 -7.90
N GLY A 164 -8.89 26.30 -6.70
CA GLY A 164 -9.76 26.68 -5.59
C GLY A 164 -10.72 25.55 -5.19
N THR A 165 -11.99 25.88 -5.01
CA THR A 165 -13.02 24.93 -4.53
C THR A 165 -13.24 23.73 -5.45
N GLU A 166 -13.01 23.90 -6.76
CA GLU A 166 -13.18 22.80 -7.71
C GLU A 166 -12.05 21.77 -7.58
N LEU A 167 -10.82 22.23 -7.31
CA LEU A 167 -9.71 21.33 -6.98
C LEU A 167 -10.00 20.55 -5.70
N GLU A 168 -10.46 21.23 -4.65
CA GLU A 168 -10.84 20.57 -3.39
C GLU A 168 -11.88 19.46 -3.63
N THR A 169 -12.86 19.70 -4.51
CA THR A 169 -13.89 18.72 -4.86
C THR A 169 -13.31 17.51 -5.60
N VAL A 170 -12.32 17.72 -6.48
CA VAL A 170 -11.60 16.63 -7.15
C VAL A 170 -10.83 15.79 -6.14
N LEU A 171 -10.12 16.43 -5.21
CA LEU A 171 -9.34 15.74 -4.17
C LEU A 171 -10.25 14.98 -3.21
N ASP A 172 -11.42 15.53 -2.85
CA ASP A 172 -12.43 14.84 -2.05
C ASP A 172 -12.97 13.59 -2.78
N ALA A 173 -13.17 13.68 -4.10
CA ALA A 173 -13.60 12.54 -4.90
C ALA A 173 -12.51 11.44 -4.97
N ALA A 174 -11.24 11.85 -5.04
CA ALA A 174 -10.09 10.95 -5.12
C ALA A 174 -9.68 10.34 -3.77
N ALA A 175 -10.13 10.90 -2.66
CA ALA A 175 -9.82 10.37 -1.33
C ALA A 175 -10.19 8.89 -1.19
N GLY A 176 -9.27 8.07 -0.68
CA GLY A 176 -9.44 6.63 -0.53
C GLY A 176 -9.23 5.82 -1.82
N LEU A 177 -8.69 6.43 -2.87
CA LEU A 177 -8.08 5.71 -3.99
C LEU A 177 -6.61 5.44 -3.71
N THR A 178 -6.09 4.35 -4.23
CA THR A 178 -4.64 4.19 -4.41
C THR A 178 -4.09 5.23 -5.40
N ARG A 179 -2.80 5.52 -5.35
CA ARG A 179 -2.05 6.34 -6.31
C ARG A 179 -2.35 5.93 -7.72
N MET A 180 -2.22 4.63 -8.03
CA MET A 180 -2.45 4.13 -9.38
C MET A 180 -3.91 4.35 -9.82
N GLU A 181 -4.89 4.20 -8.92
CA GLU A 181 -6.29 4.52 -9.24
C GLU A 181 -6.51 6.03 -9.45
N ALA A 182 -5.90 6.88 -8.62
CA ALA A 182 -5.97 8.32 -8.74
C ALA A 182 -5.34 8.82 -10.05
N GLU A 183 -4.14 8.33 -10.39
CA GLU A 183 -3.44 8.60 -11.66
C GLU A 183 -4.31 8.22 -12.85
N ASN A 184 -4.81 6.98 -12.87
CA ASN A 184 -5.70 6.51 -13.93
C ASN A 184 -6.97 7.35 -14.03
N ALA A 185 -7.51 7.82 -12.90
CA ALA A 185 -8.70 8.65 -12.88
C ALA A 185 -8.48 10.06 -13.41
N PHE A 186 -7.38 10.68 -13.04
CA PHE A 186 -7.01 11.99 -13.56
C PHE A 186 -6.70 11.90 -15.06
N SER A 187 -5.89 10.92 -15.50
CA SER A 187 -5.57 10.72 -16.92
C SER A 187 -6.82 10.47 -17.75
N LEU A 188 -7.76 9.64 -17.28
CA LEU A 188 -9.00 9.40 -18.01
C LEU A 188 -9.86 10.67 -18.10
N SER A 189 -9.90 11.49 -17.04
CA SER A 189 -10.62 12.76 -17.06
C SER A 189 -10.04 13.71 -18.10
N LEU A 190 -8.71 13.82 -18.18
CA LEU A 190 -8.03 14.64 -19.19
C LEU A 190 -8.40 14.19 -20.62
N VAL A 191 -8.34 12.89 -20.89
CA VAL A 191 -8.68 12.35 -22.21
C VAL A 191 -10.14 12.63 -22.60
N ARG A 192 -11.08 12.58 -21.64
CA ARG A 192 -12.51 12.75 -21.92
C ARG A 192 -12.96 14.20 -21.98
N HIS A 193 -12.38 15.06 -21.14
CA HIS A 193 -12.91 16.39 -20.87
C HIS A 193 -11.89 17.51 -21.10
N GLY A 194 -10.64 17.17 -21.45
CA GLY A 194 -9.53 18.13 -21.55
C GLY A 194 -9.14 18.76 -20.21
N ARG A 195 -9.70 18.27 -19.10
CA ARG A 195 -9.43 18.74 -17.74
C ARG A 195 -9.81 17.69 -16.68
N VAL A 196 -9.22 17.79 -15.50
CA VAL A 196 -9.54 16.94 -14.36
C VAL A 196 -10.87 17.38 -13.74
N THR A 197 -11.81 16.44 -13.59
CA THR A 197 -13.15 16.70 -13.07
C THR A 197 -13.52 15.67 -12.00
N ALA A 198 -14.23 16.11 -10.95
CA ALA A 198 -14.65 15.23 -9.87
C ALA A 198 -15.64 14.14 -10.36
N GLU A 199 -16.44 14.44 -11.39
CA GLU A 199 -17.39 13.50 -11.98
C GLU A 199 -16.68 12.27 -12.58
N ALA A 200 -15.61 12.50 -13.35
CA ALA A 200 -14.82 11.43 -13.96
C ALA A 200 -14.14 10.55 -12.89
N VAL A 201 -13.61 11.16 -11.82
CA VAL A 201 -13.01 10.44 -10.69
C VAL A 201 -14.07 9.58 -9.98
N TRP A 202 -15.25 10.15 -9.74
CA TRP A 202 -16.36 9.43 -9.09
C TRP A 202 -16.86 8.24 -9.92
N GLU A 203 -16.88 8.36 -11.25
CA GLU A 203 -17.21 7.24 -12.14
C GLU A 203 -16.27 6.05 -11.98
N LEU A 204 -14.95 6.28 -11.94
CA LEU A 204 -13.99 5.21 -11.76
C LEU A 204 -14.06 4.60 -10.37
N LYS A 205 -14.18 5.42 -9.33
CA LYS A 205 -14.40 4.94 -7.96
C LYS A 205 -15.65 4.06 -7.87
N THR A 206 -16.73 4.46 -8.55
CA THR A 206 -17.96 3.65 -8.66
C THR A 206 -17.70 2.31 -9.35
N GLN A 207 -16.89 2.28 -10.42
CA GLN A 207 -16.56 1.04 -11.13
C GLN A 207 -15.72 0.09 -10.27
N THR A 208 -14.74 0.61 -9.52
CA THR A 208 -13.96 -0.19 -8.57
C THR A 208 -14.86 -0.81 -7.49
N LEU A 209 -15.77 -0.02 -6.90
CA LEU A 209 -16.71 -0.52 -5.89
C LEU A 209 -17.68 -1.59 -6.43
N LYS A 210 -18.08 -1.48 -7.71
CA LYS A 210 -18.89 -2.54 -8.34
C LYS A 210 -18.11 -3.84 -8.52
N LYS A 211 -16.81 -3.77 -8.82
CA LYS A 211 -15.95 -4.96 -8.95
C LYS A 211 -15.75 -5.70 -7.63
N SER A 212 -15.70 -4.99 -6.50
CA SER A 212 -15.54 -5.61 -5.18
C SER A 212 -16.80 -6.37 -4.71
N GLY A 213 -17.96 -6.14 -5.35
CA GLY A 213 -19.21 -6.82 -5.02
C GLY A 213 -19.82 -6.42 -3.67
N ALA A 214 -19.19 -5.47 -2.95
CA ALA A 214 -19.62 -5.07 -1.61
C ALA A 214 -20.80 -4.08 -1.61
N LEU A 215 -20.98 -3.34 -2.70
CA LEU A 215 -21.92 -2.21 -2.77
C LEU A 215 -22.62 -2.12 -4.14
N GLU A 216 -23.94 -1.96 -4.12
CA GLU A 216 -24.72 -1.54 -5.29
C GLU A 216 -24.89 -0.01 -5.27
N LEU A 217 -24.32 0.66 -6.26
CA LEU A 217 -24.37 2.12 -6.38
C LEU A 217 -25.59 2.55 -7.19
N HIS A 218 -26.59 3.13 -6.52
CA HIS A 218 -27.79 3.68 -7.15
C HIS A 218 -27.59 5.18 -7.45
N ARG A 219 -27.48 5.55 -8.73
CA ARG A 219 -27.49 6.95 -9.18
C ARG A 219 -28.94 7.38 -9.44
N GLY A 220 -29.71 7.55 -8.36
CA GLY A 220 -31.05 8.12 -8.46
C GLY A 220 -30.98 9.59 -8.88
N ARG A 221 -31.81 10.00 -9.84
CA ARG A 221 -32.08 11.44 -10.11
C ARG A 221 -33.17 12.00 -9.20
N GLU A 222 -33.63 11.17 -8.28
CA GLU A 222 -34.71 11.44 -7.34
C GLU A 222 -34.19 12.34 -6.22
N ASP A 223 -34.84 13.48 -6.04
CA ASP A 223 -34.58 14.36 -4.91
C ASP A 223 -35.64 14.16 -3.82
N PHE A 224 -35.49 14.82 -2.68
CA PHE A 224 -36.51 14.77 -1.63
C PHE A 224 -37.90 15.27 -2.09
N SER A 225 -38.00 15.98 -3.23
CA SER A 225 -39.30 16.41 -3.79
C SER A 225 -40.03 15.25 -4.47
N SER A 226 -39.30 14.29 -5.04
CA SER A 226 -39.85 13.08 -5.69
C SER A 226 -40.50 12.09 -4.72
N LEU A 227 -40.20 12.18 -3.42
CA LEU A 227 -40.84 11.37 -2.38
C LEU A 227 -42.28 11.87 -2.10
N GLY A 228 -43.28 10.99 -1.98
CA GLY A 228 -44.63 11.41 -1.57
C GLY A 228 -44.71 11.74 -0.06
N GLY A 229 -45.29 12.88 0.34
CA GLY A 229 -45.55 13.21 1.74
C GLY A 229 -44.33 13.67 2.56
N LEU A 230 -44.33 13.38 3.87
CA LEU A 230 -43.22 13.60 4.84
C LEU A 230 -42.61 15.02 4.87
N ALA A 231 -43.41 16.07 4.72
CA ALA A 231 -42.94 17.45 4.61
C ALA A 231 -42.03 17.90 5.77
N ALA A 232 -42.37 17.54 7.02
CA ALA A 232 -41.59 17.91 8.20
C ALA A 232 -40.20 17.25 8.22
N LEU A 233 -40.11 15.97 7.84
CA LEU A 233 -38.85 15.22 7.80
C LEU A 233 -37.94 15.76 6.67
N LYS A 234 -38.52 16.05 5.50
CA LYS A 234 -37.80 16.66 4.38
C LYS A 234 -37.26 18.05 4.71
N ALA A 235 -38.01 18.85 5.46
CA ALA A 235 -37.56 20.16 5.91
C ALA A 235 -36.43 20.06 6.93
N PHE A 236 -36.44 19.02 7.78
CA PHE A 236 -35.37 18.74 8.73
C PHE A 236 -34.07 18.30 8.04
N CYS A 237 -34.12 17.35 7.11
CA CYS A 237 -32.91 16.84 6.42
C CYS A 237 -32.30 17.81 5.38
N LYS A 238 -33.02 18.88 5.01
CA LYS A 238 -32.50 19.94 4.13
C LYS A 238 -31.85 21.11 4.89
N ARG A 239 -31.86 21.07 6.24
CA ARG A 239 -31.09 21.99 7.08
C ARG A 239 -29.72 21.42 7.36
#